data_AF-A0A9D2SPG7-F1
#
_entry.id   AF-A0A9D2SPG7-F1
#
_cell.length_a   1.000
_cell.length_b   1.000
_cell.length_c   1.000
_cell.angle_alpha   90.00
_cell.angle_beta   90.00
_cell.angle_gamma   90.00
#
_symmetry.space_group_name_H-M   'P 1'
#
loop_
_entity.id
_entity.type
_entity.pdbx_description
1 polymer ?
#
loop_
_entity_poly.entity_id
_entity_poly.type
_entity_poly.pdbx_seq_one_letter_code
_entity_poly.pdbx_strand_id
1 'polypeptide(L)'
;MERVKCLGCYQKVVLLLMIIMVLAFTALYPITVSQAGYVYENSILVPDHKDGSTVYSGKIRGKEASFTVYENKTVIFQYDDKTYGPYTAEEGSTAIPQDNEMKEYMVGVELRKEEKIIFRGGVLELDDIIFLYNEDGSDANINIAVAMSDGAVIDENKISNPQCRPCRTL
;
A
#
# COMPACT_ATOMS: atom_id res chain seq x y z
N MET A 1 18.30 -33.98 36.56
CA MET A 1 18.08 -34.33 35.14
C MET A 1 17.79 -35.83 35.00
N GLU A 2 16.65 -36.33 35.52
CA GLU A 2 16.34 -37.79 35.50
C GLU A 2 14.95 -38.14 34.93
N ARG A 3 14.17 -37.15 34.48
CA ARG A 3 12.79 -37.40 34.01
C ARG A 3 12.67 -37.82 32.53
N VAL A 4 13.75 -37.74 31.77
CA VAL A 4 13.78 -38.14 30.34
C VAL A 4 14.25 -39.59 30.11
N LYS A 5 14.70 -40.29 31.17
CA LYS A 5 15.24 -41.66 31.03
C LYS A 5 14.20 -42.77 31.12
N CYS A 6 12.98 -42.51 31.61
CA CYS A 6 11.90 -43.50 31.70
C CYS A 6 10.81 -43.28 30.65
N LEU A 7 11.22 -43.09 29.39
CA LEU A 7 10.34 -43.03 28.23
C LEU A 7 10.62 -44.24 27.35
N GLY A 8 9.58 -45.05 27.09
CA GLY A 8 9.66 -46.19 26.18
C GLY A 8 10.19 -45.75 24.80
N CYS A 9 10.83 -46.66 24.06
CA CYS A 9 11.46 -46.37 22.76
C CYS A 9 10.52 -45.61 21.82
N TYR A 10 9.24 -46.00 21.79
CA TYR A 10 8.17 -45.31 21.07
C TYR A 10 7.98 -43.85 21.47
N GLN A 11 7.97 -43.53 22.77
CA GLN A 11 7.76 -42.16 23.24
C GLN A 11 8.96 -41.25 22.90
N LYS A 12 10.19 -41.80 22.89
CA LYS A 12 11.36 -41.05 22.43
C LYS A 12 11.31 -40.79 20.92
N VAL A 13 10.87 -41.76 20.12
CA VAL A 13 10.72 -41.60 18.67
C VAL A 13 9.64 -40.56 18.33
N VAL A 14 8.49 -40.62 19.01
CA VAL A 14 7.40 -39.64 18.82
C VAL A 14 7.86 -38.24 19.25
N LEU A 15 8.58 -38.12 20.37
CA LEU A 15 9.12 -36.84 20.82
C LEU A 15 10.11 -36.24 19.80
N LEU A 16 10.98 -37.07 19.23
CA LEU A 16 11.95 -36.66 18.22
C LEU A 16 11.26 -36.21 16.93
N LEU A 17 10.21 -36.92 16.50
CA LEU A 17 9.39 -36.56 15.35
C LEU A 17 8.66 -35.23 15.56
N MET A 18 8.13 -34.98 16.76
CA MET A 18 7.52 -33.69 17.10
C MET A 18 8.52 -32.53 17.05
N ILE A 19 9.75 -32.73 17.54
CA ILE A 19 10.81 -31.71 17.47
C ILE A 19 11.19 -31.42 16.01
N ILE A 20 11.33 -32.45 15.17
CA ILE A 20 11.59 -32.29 13.74
C ILE A 20 10.46 -31.49 13.07
N MET A 21 9.21 -31.82 13.39
CA MET A 21 8.05 -31.13 12.85
C MET A 21 8.03 -29.65 13.27
N VAL A 22 8.27 -29.34 14.55
CA VAL A 22 8.38 -27.96 15.04
C VAL A 22 9.51 -27.21 14.35
N LEU A 23 10.68 -27.81 14.16
CA LEU A 23 11.80 -27.18 13.43
C LEU A 23 11.44 -26.91 11.96
N ALA A 24 10.74 -27.83 11.31
CA ALA A 24 10.27 -27.65 9.94
C ALA A 24 9.29 -26.47 9.84
N PHE A 25 8.30 -26.39 10.73
CA PHE A 25 7.39 -25.25 10.77
C PHE A 25 8.12 -23.95 11.10
N THR A 26 9.06 -23.93 12.05
CA THR A 26 9.84 -22.73 12.39
C THR A 26 10.72 -22.24 11.24
N ALA A 27 11.22 -23.13 10.39
CA ALA A 27 12.01 -22.75 9.21
C ALA A 27 11.14 -22.33 8.02
N LEU A 28 10.01 -23.01 7.79
CA LEU A 28 9.12 -22.75 6.67
C LEU A 28 8.23 -21.53 6.90
N TYR A 29 7.69 -21.36 8.11
CA TYR A 29 6.77 -20.28 8.47
C TYR A 29 7.31 -18.86 8.17
N PRO A 30 8.56 -18.48 8.53
CA PRO A 30 9.07 -17.16 8.18
C PRO A 30 9.23 -16.99 6.66
N ILE A 31 9.58 -18.04 5.92
CA ILE A 31 9.70 -17.97 4.45
C ILE A 31 8.33 -17.70 3.81
N THR A 32 7.27 -18.32 4.32
CA THR A 32 5.91 -18.18 3.77
C THR A 32 5.22 -16.88 4.20
N VAL A 33 5.54 -16.35 5.39
CA VAL A 33 4.84 -15.18 5.97
C VAL A 33 5.58 -13.86 5.72
N SER A 34 6.88 -13.87 5.41
CA SER A 34 7.68 -12.65 5.26
C SER A 34 7.45 -11.84 3.98
N GLN A 35 6.47 -12.18 3.14
CA GLN A 35 6.09 -11.33 2.01
C GLN A 35 4.71 -10.73 2.27
N ALA A 36 4.66 -9.77 3.20
CA ALA A 36 3.55 -8.83 3.28
C ALA A 36 3.54 -8.03 1.98
N GLY A 37 2.77 -8.52 1.01
CA GLY A 37 2.57 -7.85 -0.25
C GLY A 37 1.48 -6.79 -0.15
N TYR A 38 1.53 -5.80 -1.02
CA TYR A 38 0.55 -4.74 -1.13
C TYR A 38 -0.55 -5.15 -2.09
N VAL A 39 -1.82 -5.04 -1.68
CA VAL A 39 -2.96 -5.37 -2.53
C VAL A 39 -3.19 -4.21 -3.51
N TYR A 40 -3.19 -4.52 -4.82
CA TYR A 40 -3.45 -3.58 -5.89
C TYR A 40 -4.19 -4.28 -7.03
N GLU A 41 -5.35 -3.76 -7.47
CA GLU A 41 -6.17 -4.37 -8.55
C GLU A 41 -6.39 -5.88 -8.36
N ASN A 42 -6.88 -6.29 -7.19
CA ASN A 42 -7.10 -7.69 -6.77
C ASN A 42 -5.84 -8.59 -6.86
N SER A 43 -4.66 -7.99 -6.83
CA SER A 43 -3.39 -8.67 -6.99
C SER A 43 -2.45 -8.30 -5.85
N ILE A 44 -1.63 -9.25 -5.39
CA ILE A 44 -0.65 -9.01 -4.32
C ILE A 44 0.68 -8.65 -4.97
N LEU A 45 1.19 -7.45 -4.68
CA LEU A 45 2.50 -6.99 -5.11
C LEU A 45 3.51 -7.24 -4.00
N VAL A 46 4.49 -8.08 -4.28
CA VAL A 46 5.52 -8.47 -3.31
C VAL A 46 6.68 -7.46 -3.37
N PRO A 47 7.08 -6.86 -2.24
CA PRO A 47 8.26 -6.01 -2.19
C PRO A 47 9.56 -6.83 -2.27
N ASP A 48 10.51 -6.33 -3.04
CA ASP A 48 11.89 -6.80 -3.12
C ASP A 48 12.85 -5.61 -3.07
N HIS A 49 13.79 -5.60 -2.12
CA HIS A 49 14.73 -4.50 -1.94
C HIS A 49 15.96 -4.73 -2.82
N LYS A 50 16.21 -3.81 -3.76
CA LYS A 50 17.35 -3.85 -4.68
C LYS A 50 18.11 -2.53 -4.64
N ASP A 51 19.37 -2.56 -4.21
CA ASP A 51 20.38 -1.50 -4.40
C ASP A 51 19.82 -0.05 -4.38
N GLY A 52 19.23 0.37 -3.25
CA GLY A 52 18.69 1.74 -3.08
C GLY A 52 17.28 1.98 -3.67
N SER A 53 16.57 0.90 -4.00
CA SER A 53 15.18 0.94 -4.44
C SER A 53 14.38 -0.23 -3.86
N THR A 54 13.06 -0.05 -3.77
CA THR A 54 12.12 -1.14 -3.47
C THR A 54 11.27 -1.40 -4.69
N VAL A 55 11.28 -2.65 -5.16
CA VAL A 55 10.51 -3.10 -6.31
C VAL A 55 9.32 -3.92 -5.81
N TYR A 56 8.12 -3.40 -5.98
CA TYR A 56 6.87 -4.11 -5.72
C TYR A 56 6.45 -4.79 -7.00
N SER A 57 6.46 -6.12 -7.06
CA SER A 57 6.19 -6.87 -8.30
C SER A 57 5.07 -7.89 -8.13
N GLY A 58 4.32 -8.13 -9.21
CA GLY A 58 3.24 -9.09 -9.22
C GLY A 58 2.56 -9.17 -10.59
N LYS A 59 1.32 -9.65 -10.61
CA LYS A 59 0.53 -9.77 -11.84
C LYS A 59 -0.78 -9.02 -11.73
N ILE A 60 -0.95 -7.94 -12.49
CA ILE A 60 -2.19 -7.18 -12.57
C ILE A 60 -2.95 -7.65 -13.80
N ARG A 61 -4.18 -8.17 -13.62
CA ARG A 61 -5.00 -8.71 -14.72
C ARG A 61 -4.26 -9.76 -15.58
N GLY A 62 -3.44 -10.59 -14.92
CA GLY A 62 -2.67 -11.67 -15.56
C GLY A 62 -1.38 -11.25 -16.26
N LYS A 63 -1.06 -9.95 -16.33
CA LYS A 63 0.17 -9.42 -16.91
C LYS A 63 1.16 -9.00 -15.84
N GLU A 64 2.46 -9.14 -16.11
CA GLU A 64 3.49 -8.70 -15.18
C GLU A 64 3.42 -7.19 -14.96
N ALA A 65 3.56 -6.81 -13.69
CA ALA A 65 3.54 -5.41 -13.29
C ALA A 65 4.52 -5.19 -12.14
N SER A 66 5.16 -4.03 -12.12
CA SER A 66 6.01 -3.64 -11.02
C SER A 66 6.03 -2.13 -10.79
N PHE A 67 6.04 -1.74 -9.52
CA PHE A 67 6.38 -0.39 -9.08
C PHE A 67 7.79 -0.39 -8.52
N THR A 68 8.68 0.41 -9.10
CA THR A 68 10.01 0.66 -8.54
C THR A 68 10.00 2.02 -7.86
N VAL A 69 10.24 2.00 -6.55
CA VAL A 69 10.30 3.20 -5.70
C VAL A 69 11.75 3.42 -5.29
N TYR A 70 12.32 4.55 -5.69
CA TYR A 70 13.69 4.94 -5.35
C TYR A 70 13.72 5.79 -4.08
N GLU A 71 14.87 5.85 -3.41
CA GLU A 71 15.08 6.66 -2.19
C GLU A 71 14.77 8.15 -2.39
N ASN A 72 14.99 8.69 -3.59
CA ASN A 72 14.68 10.08 -3.92
C ASN A 72 13.18 10.33 -4.21
N LYS A 73 12.29 9.45 -3.74
CA LYS A 73 10.83 9.48 -3.98
C LYS A 73 10.44 9.42 -5.47
N THR A 74 11.33 8.96 -6.35
CA THR A 74 10.97 8.69 -7.74
C THR A 74 10.28 7.34 -7.83
N VAL A 75 9.20 7.28 -8.60
CA VAL A 75 8.43 6.06 -8.85
C VAL A 75 8.36 5.78 -10.34
N ILE A 76 8.67 4.56 -10.73
CA ILE A 76 8.47 4.04 -12.08
C ILE A 76 7.49 2.88 -12.00
N PHE A 77 6.48 2.89 -12.86
CA PHE A 77 5.53 1.79 -12.99
C PHE A 77 5.76 1.09 -14.32
N GLN A 78 5.94 -0.23 -14.28
CA GLN A 78 6.02 -1.08 -15.46
C GLN A 78 4.80 -1.99 -15.49
N TYR A 79 4.20 -2.12 -16.66
CA TYR A 79 3.08 -3.01 -16.91
C TYR A 79 3.25 -3.62 -18.30
N ASP A 80 3.47 -4.94 -18.35
CA ASP A 80 3.82 -5.64 -19.59
C ASP A 80 5.08 -4.99 -20.21
N ASP A 81 5.06 -4.69 -21.51
CA ASP A 81 6.16 -4.00 -22.19
C ASP A 81 6.14 -2.46 -22.05
N LYS A 82 5.28 -1.90 -21.20
CA LYS A 82 5.11 -0.44 -21.06
C LYS A 82 5.70 0.08 -19.76
N THR A 83 6.38 1.21 -19.87
CA THR A 83 6.92 1.97 -18.73
C THR A 83 6.18 3.29 -18.60
N TYR A 84 5.77 3.60 -17.38
CA TYR A 84 5.10 4.83 -16.98
C TYR A 84 5.94 5.54 -15.91
N GLY A 85 6.09 6.85 -16.07
CA GLY A 85 6.99 7.67 -15.25
C GLY A 85 8.25 8.04 -16.02
N PRO A 86 9.30 8.54 -15.34
CA PRO A 86 9.39 8.65 -13.88
C PRO A 86 8.39 9.66 -13.31
N TYR A 87 7.78 9.30 -12.18
CA TYR A 87 6.96 10.18 -11.37
C TYR A 87 7.75 10.63 -10.15
N THR A 88 7.66 11.90 -9.79
CA THR A 88 8.25 12.45 -8.56
C THR A 88 7.19 13.16 -7.74
N ALA A 89 7.25 12.99 -6.43
CA ALA A 89 6.38 13.67 -5.49
C ALA A 89 7.21 14.56 -4.57
N GLU A 90 6.88 15.85 -4.52
CA GLU A 90 7.46 16.82 -3.62
C GLU A 90 6.40 17.33 -2.66
N GLU A 91 6.72 17.35 -1.37
CA GLU A 91 5.85 17.91 -0.33
C GLU A 91 6.15 19.40 -0.16
N GLY A 92 5.11 20.23 -0.13
CA GLY A 92 5.26 21.67 -0.02
C GLY A 92 3.98 22.35 0.44
N SER A 93 4.08 23.16 1.49
CA SER A 93 2.95 23.90 2.07
C SER A 93 2.31 24.91 1.09
N THR A 94 3.02 25.28 0.02
CA THR A 94 2.51 26.17 -1.03
C THR A 94 1.50 25.50 -1.97
N ALA A 95 1.40 24.17 -1.96
CA ALA A 95 0.40 23.42 -2.73
C ALA A 95 -0.92 23.25 -1.96
N ILE A 96 -0.96 23.60 -0.67
CA ILE A 96 -2.18 23.51 0.14
C ILE A 96 -3.16 24.62 -0.30
N PRO A 97 -4.42 24.29 -0.59
CA PRO A 97 -5.44 25.28 -0.91
C PRO A 97 -5.61 26.27 0.24
N GLN A 98 -5.52 27.56 -0.07
CA GLN A 98 -5.52 28.63 0.94
C GLN A 98 -6.90 28.81 1.60
N ASP A 99 -7.95 28.55 0.83
CA ASP A 99 -9.36 28.73 1.22
C ASP A 99 -10.00 27.37 1.55
N ASN A 100 -9.37 26.64 2.47
CA ASN A 100 -9.90 25.38 2.99
C ASN A 100 -9.80 25.37 4.51
N GLU A 101 -10.92 25.09 5.19
CA GLU A 101 -11.01 25.05 6.65
C GLU A 101 -10.11 23.95 7.26
N MET A 102 -9.79 22.90 6.50
CA MET A 102 -8.97 21.77 6.94
C MET A 102 -7.50 21.91 6.54
N LYS A 103 -7.05 23.05 6.00
CA LYS A 103 -5.68 23.25 5.48
C LYS A 103 -4.57 22.87 6.47
N GLU A 104 -4.80 23.04 7.77
CA GLU A 104 -3.81 22.76 8.83
C GLU A 104 -3.58 21.26 9.03
N TYR A 105 -4.50 20.43 8.53
CA TYR A 105 -4.43 18.96 8.57
C TYR A 105 -3.99 18.37 7.22
N MET A 106 -3.69 19.21 6.22
CA MET A 106 -3.30 18.78 4.88
C MET A 106 -1.79 18.76 4.70
N VAL A 107 -1.33 17.82 3.88
CA VAL A 107 0.01 17.84 3.29
C VAL A 107 -0.12 18.34 1.86
N GLY A 108 0.53 19.46 1.55
CA GLY A 108 0.60 19.93 0.16
C GLY A 108 1.55 19.06 -0.64
N VAL A 109 1.11 18.60 -1.80
CA VAL A 109 1.87 17.70 -2.67
C VAL A 109 1.88 18.24 -4.10
N GLU A 110 3.06 18.25 -4.70
CA GLU A 110 3.26 18.43 -6.14
C GLU A 110 3.73 17.10 -6.74
N LEU A 111 2.90 16.53 -7.62
CA LEU A 111 3.21 15.31 -8.37
C LEU A 111 3.58 15.70 -9.79
N ARG A 112 4.75 15.25 -10.23
CA ARG A 112 5.29 15.53 -11.56
C ARG A 112 5.51 14.23 -12.31
N LYS A 113 5.30 14.28 -13.62
CA LYS A 113 5.81 13.29 -14.56
C LYS A 113 6.91 13.98 -15.35
N GLU A 114 8.15 13.56 -15.13
CA GLU A 114 9.33 14.27 -15.67
C GLU A 114 9.29 15.76 -15.25
N GLU A 115 9.19 16.70 -16.19
CA GLU A 115 9.11 18.14 -15.92
C GLU A 115 7.67 18.68 -15.81
N LYS A 116 6.68 17.86 -16.16
CA LYS A 116 5.28 18.28 -16.21
C LYS A 116 4.59 18.02 -14.87
N ILE A 117 4.05 19.06 -14.26
CA ILE A 117 3.14 18.94 -13.12
C ILE A 117 1.85 18.25 -13.59
N ILE A 118 1.51 17.13 -12.98
CA ILE A 118 0.28 16.37 -13.25
C ILE A 118 -0.75 16.53 -12.14
N PHE A 119 -0.31 16.87 -10.93
CA PHE A 119 -1.17 17.24 -9.83
C PHE A 119 -0.42 18.19 -8.88
N ARG A 120 -1.13 19.18 -8.35
CA ARG A 120 -0.64 20.06 -7.28
C ARG A 120 -1.82 20.42 -6.41
N GLY A 121 -1.70 20.19 -5.11
CA GLY A 121 -2.85 20.29 -4.23
C GLY A 121 -2.62 19.82 -2.80
N GLY A 122 -3.68 19.84 -1.99
CA GLY A 122 -3.68 19.34 -0.62
C GLY A 122 -4.12 17.88 -0.56
N VAL A 123 -3.40 17.07 0.21
CA VAL A 123 -3.76 15.70 0.57
C VAL A 123 -4.20 15.70 2.03
N LEU A 124 -5.41 15.23 2.30
CA LEU A 124 -5.96 15.06 3.64
C LEU A 124 -6.21 13.58 3.88
N GLU A 125 -5.58 13.03 4.90
CA GLU A 125 -5.79 11.65 5.34
C GLU A 125 -6.75 11.65 6.53
N LEU A 126 -7.90 10.99 6.38
CA LEU A 126 -8.91 10.82 7.43
C LEU A 126 -9.21 9.32 7.56
N ASP A 127 -8.76 8.73 8.67
CA ASP A 127 -8.77 7.29 8.90
C ASP A 127 -8.07 6.55 7.74
N ASP A 128 -8.80 5.72 6.98
CA ASP A 128 -8.27 4.99 5.84
C ASP A 128 -8.57 5.68 4.49
N ILE A 129 -9.20 6.86 4.50
CA ILE A 129 -9.63 7.59 3.29
C ILE A 129 -8.67 8.75 3.00
N ILE A 130 -8.19 8.81 1.76
CA ILE A 130 -7.37 9.90 1.25
C ILE A 130 -8.24 10.84 0.41
N PHE A 131 -8.38 12.09 0.86
CA PHE A 131 -9.00 13.17 0.10
C PHE A 131 -7.94 14.02 -0.59
N LEU A 132 -8.22 14.37 -1.85
CA LEU A 132 -7.34 15.14 -2.69
C LEU A 132 -8.06 16.43 -3.08
N TYR A 133 -7.42 17.56 -2.82
CA TYR A 133 -7.93 18.88 -3.13
C TYR A 133 -6.98 19.57 -4.09
N ASN A 134 -7.50 20.17 -5.15
CA ASN A 134 -6.71 21.04 -6.02
C ASN A 134 -6.31 22.31 -5.25
N GLU A 135 -5.34 23.06 -5.78
CA GLU A 135 -4.89 24.33 -5.17
C GLU A 135 -5.99 25.39 -5.03
N ASP A 136 -7.01 25.32 -5.89
CA ASP A 136 -8.19 26.19 -5.86
C ASP A 136 -9.24 25.76 -4.83
N GLY A 137 -8.99 24.67 -4.10
CA GLY A 137 -9.88 24.13 -3.07
C GLY A 137 -10.96 23.18 -3.60
N SER A 138 -11.07 22.98 -4.92
CA SER A 138 -11.99 22.02 -5.50
C SER A 138 -11.54 20.57 -5.26
N ASP A 139 -12.48 19.63 -5.24
CA ASP A 139 -12.16 18.20 -5.14
C ASP A 139 -11.34 17.77 -6.38
N ALA A 140 -10.17 17.19 -6.13
CA ALA A 140 -9.34 16.67 -7.21
C ALA A 140 -9.90 15.34 -7.69
N ASN A 141 -10.34 15.30 -8.94
CA ASN A 141 -10.68 14.07 -9.61
C ASN A 141 -9.39 13.44 -10.16
N ILE A 142 -8.72 12.67 -9.31
CA ILE A 142 -7.68 11.76 -9.77
C ILE A 142 -8.33 10.38 -9.79
N ASN A 143 -8.32 9.72 -10.96
CA ASN A 143 -8.70 8.31 -11.09
C ASN A 143 -7.69 7.42 -10.36
N ILE A 144 -7.67 7.51 -9.03
CA ILE A 144 -6.88 6.69 -8.14
C ILE A 144 -7.86 5.72 -7.50
N ALA A 145 -7.85 4.49 -7.99
CA ALA A 145 -8.41 3.37 -7.25
C ALA A 145 -7.52 3.16 -6.01
N VAL A 146 -7.88 3.80 -4.89
CA VAL A 146 -7.26 3.51 -3.60
C VAL A 146 -7.79 2.16 -3.15
N ALA A 147 -6.89 1.18 -3.06
CA ALA A 147 -7.18 -0.07 -2.37
C ALA A 147 -7.00 0.18 -0.88
N MET A 148 -8.10 0.17 -0.14
CA MET A 148 -8.09 0.21 1.32
C MET A 148 -7.35 -1.04 1.85
N SER A 149 -6.82 -0.97 3.08
CA SER A 149 -6.12 -2.10 3.73
C SER A 149 -7.00 -3.37 3.82
N ASP A 150 -8.33 -3.22 3.78
CA ASP A 150 -9.31 -4.31 3.74
C ASP A 150 -9.63 -4.84 2.32
N GLY A 151 -8.98 -4.31 1.29
CA GLY A 151 -9.19 -4.67 -0.11
C GLY A 151 -10.39 -3.99 -0.78
N ALA A 152 -11.06 -3.04 -0.12
CA ALA A 152 -12.11 -2.25 -0.73
C ALA A 152 -11.52 -1.26 -1.74
N VAL A 153 -12.03 -1.31 -2.98
CA VAL A 153 -11.72 -0.33 -4.04
C VAL A 153 -12.86 0.68 -4.11
N ILE A 154 -12.54 1.96 -3.92
CA ILE A 154 -13.49 3.05 -4.20
C ILE A 154 -13.43 3.33 -5.71
N ASP A 155 -14.48 2.90 -6.41
CA ASP A 155 -14.70 3.12 -7.85
C ASP A 155 -15.59 4.36 -8.06
N GLU A 156 -15.34 5.11 -9.13
CA GLU A 156 -16.06 6.32 -9.54
C GLU A 156 -17.58 6.11 -9.61
N ASN A 157 -18.03 4.87 -9.86
CA ASN A 157 -19.45 4.51 -9.91
C ASN A 157 -20.15 4.38 -8.55
N LYS A 158 -19.44 4.49 -7.42
CA LYS A 158 -20.04 4.58 -6.08
C LYS A 158 -20.06 6.00 -5.51
N ILE A 159 -19.50 6.97 -6.23
CA ILE A 159 -19.62 8.39 -5.87
C ILE A 159 -20.88 8.98 -6.53
N SER A 160 -22.00 8.26 -6.47
CA SER A 160 -23.31 8.90 -6.66
C SER A 160 -23.84 9.32 -5.30
N ASN A 161 -23.38 10.50 -4.85
CA ASN A 161 -24.08 11.38 -3.92
C ASN A 161 -24.31 10.84 -2.50
N PRO A 162 -23.41 11.08 -1.53
CA PRO A 162 -23.88 11.24 -0.16
C PRO A 162 -24.63 12.57 -0.14
N GLN A 163 -25.97 12.52 -0.31
CA GLN A 163 -26.79 13.64 0.11
C GLN A 163 -26.50 13.87 1.59
N CYS A 164 -25.72 14.92 1.88
CA CYS A 164 -25.68 15.55 3.19
C CYS A 164 -27.10 15.99 3.52
N ARG A 165 -27.85 15.14 4.23
CA ARG A 165 -29.09 15.56 4.86
C ARG A 165 -28.70 16.44 6.05
N PRO A 166 -29.16 17.70 6.13
CA PRO A 166 -28.93 18.49 7.31
C PRO A 166 -29.64 17.81 8.48
N CYS A 167 -28.89 17.51 9.54
CA CYS A 167 -29.46 17.16 10.84
C CYS A 167 -30.36 18.32 11.27
N ARG A 168 -31.67 18.14 11.14
CA ARG A 168 -32.67 19.06 11.67
C ARG A 168 -32.80 18.77 13.16
N THR A 169 -32.29 19.68 13.98
CA THR A 169 -32.53 19.75 15.41
C THR A 169 -34.03 19.95 15.65
N LEU A 170 -34.65 19.05 16.42
CA LEU A 170 -35.78 19.31 17.31
C LEU A 170 -35.80 18.21 18.38
#